data_AF-A0A9Q5XWC6-F1
#
_entry.id   AF-A0A9Q5XWC6-F1
#
_cell.length_a   1.000
_cell.length_b   1.000
_cell.length_c   1.000
_cell.angle_alpha   90.00
_cell.angle_beta   90.00
_cell.angle_gamma   90.00
#
_symmetry.space_group_name_H-M   'P 1'
#
loop_
_entity.id
_entity.type
_entity.pdbx_description
1 polymer ?
#
loop_
_entity_poly.entity_id
_entity_poly.type
_entity_poly.pdbx_seq_one_letter_code
_entity_poly.pdbx_strand_id
1 'polypeptide(L)'
;RIARDAHYLYRYDRYGRLTEKTDLIPEGGIRTDDERTHRYHYDSQHRLVHYTRTQYAEPLVESRYLYDPLGRRVAKRVWRRERDLTGWMSLSRKPQVTWYGWDGDRLTTIQNDRSRIQTIYQPGSFTPLIRVETATGELARTQRRSLADTLQQSGGEDGGSVVFPPVLVQMLDRLESEILADRVSEESRRWLA
;
A
#
# COMPACT_ATOMS: atom_id res chain seq x y z
N ARG A 1 -15.76 17.21 24.64
CA ARG A 1 -14.86 17.28 23.46
C ARG A 1 -14.05 18.55 23.56
N ILE A 2 -12.75 18.50 23.26
CA ILE A 2 -11.87 19.67 23.39
C ILE A 2 -12.08 20.55 22.16
N ALA A 3 -12.55 21.79 22.34
CA ALA A 3 -12.76 22.73 21.24
C ALA A 3 -11.50 23.55 20.91
N ARG A 4 -10.53 23.62 21.85
CA ARG A 4 -9.27 24.34 21.69
C ARG A 4 -8.19 23.78 22.61
N ASP A 5 -6.94 23.86 22.21
CA ASP A 5 -5.75 23.69 23.06
C ASP A 5 -4.77 24.85 22.86
N ALA A 6 -3.52 24.72 23.30
CA ALA A 6 -2.50 25.77 23.17
C ALA A 6 -2.12 26.09 21.70
N HIS A 7 -2.40 25.20 20.76
CA HIS A 7 -1.94 25.28 19.38
C HIS A 7 -3.07 25.24 18.35
N TYR A 8 -4.25 24.74 18.71
CA TYR A 8 -5.28 24.41 17.73
C TYR A 8 -6.70 24.70 18.20
N LEU A 9 -7.55 24.98 17.22
CA LEU A 9 -9.00 24.99 17.31
C LEU A 9 -9.56 23.73 16.63
N TYR A 10 -10.63 23.16 17.21
CA TYR A 10 -11.23 21.92 16.75
C TYR A 10 -12.74 22.06 16.54
N ARG A 11 -13.25 21.54 15.42
CA ARG A 11 -14.68 21.44 15.12
C ARG A 11 -15.08 20.00 14.90
N TYR A 12 -16.27 19.64 15.36
CA TYR A 12 -16.81 18.29 15.26
C TYR A 12 -18.20 18.32 14.63
N ASP A 13 -18.57 17.24 13.93
CA ASP A 13 -19.96 17.04 13.49
C ASP A 13 -20.87 16.56 14.64
N ARG A 14 -22.17 16.37 14.35
CA ARG A 14 -23.18 15.88 15.31
C ARG A 14 -22.89 14.49 15.89
N TYR A 15 -22.12 13.66 15.18
CA TYR A 15 -21.67 12.35 15.65
C TYR A 15 -20.36 12.46 16.42
N GLY A 16 -19.79 13.66 16.44
CA GLY A 16 -18.55 13.93 17.09
C GLY A 16 -17.35 13.31 16.36
N ARG A 17 -17.34 13.38 15.04
CA ARG A 17 -16.12 13.15 14.27
C ARG A 17 -15.45 14.50 14.04
N LEU A 18 -14.13 14.56 14.17
CA LEU A 18 -13.37 15.80 13.94
C LEU A 18 -13.55 16.19 12.48
N THR A 19 -14.12 17.37 12.19
CA THR A 19 -14.34 17.84 10.81
C THR A 19 -13.34 18.91 10.40
N GLU A 20 -12.85 19.70 11.36
CA GLU A 20 -11.85 20.73 11.11
C GLU A 20 -10.87 20.86 12.27
N LYS A 21 -9.59 21.04 11.94
CA LYS A 21 -8.52 21.43 12.87
C LYS A 21 -7.74 22.59 12.25
N THR A 22 -7.61 23.70 12.97
CA THR A 22 -6.93 24.91 12.49
C THR A 22 -5.94 25.40 13.55
N ASP A 23 -4.82 25.97 13.13
CA ASP A 23 -3.89 26.63 14.06
C ASP A 23 -4.61 27.71 14.89
N LEU A 24 -4.30 27.76 16.19
CA LEU A 24 -4.77 28.80 17.10
C LEU A 24 -3.82 29.99 16.99
N ILE A 25 -4.37 31.14 16.60
CA ILE A 25 -3.65 32.42 16.62
C ILE A 25 -4.01 33.10 17.95
N PRO A 26 -3.04 33.32 18.86
CA PRO A 26 -3.29 34.01 20.11
C PRO A 26 -3.86 35.41 19.89
N GLU A 27 -4.63 35.90 20.85
CA GLU A 27 -5.15 37.27 20.81
C GLU A 27 -3.98 38.27 20.81
N GLY A 28 -3.98 39.20 19.85
CA GLY A 28 -2.85 40.13 19.61
C GLY A 28 -1.65 39.52 18.88
N GLY A 29 -1.71 38.23 18.50
CA GLY A 29 -0.69 37.58 17.69
C GLY A 29 -0.69 38.06 16.24
N ILE A 30 0.50 38.18 15.65
CA ILE A 30 0.67 38.47 14.22
C ILE A 30 0.44 37.18 13.44
N ARG A 31 -0.37 37.26 12.37
CA ARG A 31 -0.51 36.15 11.41
C ARG A 31 0.79 36.03 10.62
N THR A 32 1.43 34.87 10.71
CA THR A 32 2.72 34.60 10.06
C THR A 32 2.57 34.03 8.65
N ASP A 33 1.34 33.95 8.19
CA ASP A 33 0.97 33.39 6.92
C ASP A 33 1.45 31.96 6.63
N ASP A 34 1.58 31.17 7.69
CA ASP A 34 1.85 29.74 7.64
C ASP A 34 0.74 28.88 8.26
N GLU A 35 -0.37 29.49 8.69
CA GLU A 35 -1.48 28.80 9.32
C GLU A 35 -2.15 27.80 8.37
N ARG A 36 -2.52 26.66 8.94
CA ARG A 36 -3.05 25.51 8.23
C ARG A 36 -4.44 25.18 8.70
N THR A 37 -5.30 24.91 7.73
CA THR A 37 -6.62 24.33 7.99
C THR A 37 -6.64 22.90 7.50
N HIS A 38 -6.98 21.99 8.41
CA HIS A 38 -7.16 20.57 8.16
C HIS A 38 -8.65 20.27 8.10
N ARG A 39 -9.15 19.70 7.01
CA ARG A 39 -10.54 19.25 6.90
C ARG A 39 -10.63 17.75 6.73
N TYR A 40 -11.62 17.16 7.37
CA TYR A 40 -11.83 15.72 7.45
C TYR A 40 -13.27 15.40 7.03
N HIS A 41 -13.41 14.45 6.11
CA HIS A 41 -14.71 14.04 5.59
C HIS A 41 -14.90 12.54 5.74
N TYR A 42 -16.10 12.17 6.15
CA TYR A 42 -16.46 10.81 6.49
C TYR A 42 -17.59 10.31 5.60
N ASP A 43 -17.61 9.02 5.32
CA ASP A 43 -18.76 8.37 4.71
C ASP A 43 -19.89 8.12 5.74
N SER A 44 -20.97 7.51 5.26
CA SER A 44 -22.12 7.11 6.08
C SER A 44 -21.79 6.02 7.11
N GLN A 45 -20.70 5.27 6.90
CA GLN A 45 -20.19 4.27 7.85
C GLN A 45 -19.19 4.86 8.85
N HIS A 46 -19.08 6.19 8.91
CA HIS A 46 -18.19 6.91 9.84
C HIS A 46 -16.69 6.67 9.61
N ARG A 47 -16.30 6.29 8.40
CA ARG A 47 -14.89 6.11 8.02
C ARG A 47 -14.37 7.38 7.34
N LEU A 48 -13.15 7.80 7.71
CA LEU A 48 -12.49 8.95 7.07
C LEU A 48 -12.16 8.59 5.62
N VAL A 49 -12.82 9.22 4.65
CA VAL A 49 -12.63 8.95 3.22
C VAL A 49 -11.86 10.04 2.49
N HIS A 50 -11.84 11.25 3.05
CA HIS A 50 -11.14 12.39 2.45
C HIS A 50 -10.58 13.34 3.51
N TYR A 51 -9.37 13.81 3.24
CA TYR A 51 -8.67 14.79 4.03
C TYR A 51 -8.03 15.85 3.13
N THR A 52 -8.16 17.12 3.52
CA THR A 52 -7.42 18.22 2.90
C THR A 52 -6.65 19.01 3.94
N ARG A 53 -5.48 19.52 3.56
CA ARG A 53 -4.73 20.51 4.32
C ARG A 53 -4.46 21.70 3.42
N THR A 54 -4.95 22.86 3.82
CA THR A 54 -4.79 24.11 3.07
C THR A 54 -4.01 25.13 3.86
N GLN A 55 -3.32 26.03 3.16
CA GLN A 55 -2.70 27.25 3.68
C GLN A 55 -3.13 28.38 2.76
N TYR A 56 -3.69 29.49 3.26
CA TYR A 56 -4.32 30.53 2.41
C TYR A 56 -5.38 30.01 1.43
N ALA A 57 -6.21 29.06 1.87
CA ALA A 57 -7.16 28.33 1.00
C ALA A 57 -6.53 27.51 -0.14
N GLU A 58 -5.20 27.56 -0.32
CA GLU A 58 -4.46 26.77 -1.28
C GLU A 58 -4.19 25.35 -0.73
N PRO A 59 -4.49 24.28 -1.49
CA PRO A 59 -4.27 22.91 -1.03
C PRO A 59 -2.78 22.57 -1.00
N LEU A 60 -2.28 22.22 0.19
CA LEU A 60 -0.94 21.65 0.39
C LEU A 60 -0.94 20.13 0.21
N VAL A 61 -1.99 19.48 0.70
CA VAL A 61 -2.15 18.03 0.68
C VAL A 61 -3.62 17.69 0.51
N GLU A 62 -3.89 16.71 -0.34
CA GLU A 62 -5.16 16.00 -0.38
C GLU A 62 -4.89 14.51 -0.14
N SER A 63 -5.77 13.83 0.59
CA SER A 63 -5.69 12.40 0.78
C SER A 63 -7.05 11.73 0.69
N ARG A 64 -7.10 10.58 0.02
CA ARG A 64 -8.29 9.73 -0.09
C ARG A 64 -7.98 8.35 0.48
N TYR A 65 -8.95 7.77 1.17
CA TYR A 65 -8.81 6.46 1.82
C TYR A 65 -9.90 5.52 1.30
N LEU A 66 -9.49 4.30 0.95
CA LEU A 66 -10.40 3.24 0.50
C LEU A 66 -10.44 2.15 1.57
N TYR A 67 -11.62 1.59 1.77
CA TYR A 67 -11.89 0.55 2.76
C TYR A 67 -12.60 -0.63 2.11
N ASP A 68 -12.36 -1.83 2.62
CA ASP A 68 -13.17 -3.00 2.29
C ASP A 68 -14.51 -3.00 3.07
N PRO A 69 -15.43 -3.95 2.79
CA PRO A 69 -16.72 -4.02 3.49
C PRO A 69 -16.60 -4.24 5.00
N LEU A 70 -15.51 -4.83 5.48
CA LEU A 70 -15.24 -5.02 6.92
C LEU A 70 -14.68 -3.75 7.59
N GLY A 71 -14.48 -2.67 6.83
CA GLY A 71 -14.01 -1.40 7.35
C GLY A 71 -12.49 -1.29 7.48
N ARG A 72 -11.73 -2.26 6.95
CA ARG A 72 -10.27 -2.22 6.95
C ARG A 72 -9.80 -1.37 5.78
N ARG A 73 -8.83 -0.49 6.02
CA ARG A 73 -8.28 0.39 4.97
C ARG A 73 -7.47 -0.45 3.98
N VAL A 74 -7.83 -0.43 2.70
CA VAL A 74 -7.14 -1.15 1.62
C VAL A 74 -6.25 -0.26 0.77
N ALA A 75 -6.52 1.05 0.74
CA ALA A 75 -5.66 2.00 0.06
C ALA A 75 -5.64 3.38 0.71
N LYS A 76 -4.53 4.08 0.52
CA LYS A 76 -4.36 5.51 0.80
C LYS A 76 -3.76 6.16 -0.43
N ARG A 77 -4.41 7.20 -0.95
CA ARG A 77 -3.92 8.03 -2.05
C ARG A 77 -3.59 9.40 -1.52
N VAL A 78 -2.42 9.95 -1.83
CA VAL A 78 -1.96 11.25 -1.35
C VAL A 78 -1.49 12.09 -2.51
N TRP A 79 -2.10 13.25 -2.68
CA TRP A 79 -1.65 14.30 -3.57
C TRP A 79 -0.94 15.36 -2.74
N ARG A 80 0.22 15.82 -3.20
CA ARG A 80 1.01 16.85 -2.50
C ARG A 80 1.21 18.03 -3.42
N ARG A 81 1.22 19.23 -2.84
CA ARG A 81 1.54 20.43 -3.60
C ARG A 81 3.00 20.37 -4.03
N GLU A 82 3.21 20.46 -5.32
CA GLU A 82 4.52 20.43 -5.97
C GLU A 82 4.54 21.42 -7.13
N ARG A 83 5.75 21.72 -7.60
CA ARG A 83 5.94 22.57 -8.77
C ARG A 83 5.80 21.70 -10.02
N ASP A 84 4.91 22.08 -10.94
CA ASP A 84 4.78 21.40 -12.22
C ASP A 84 5.85 21.87 -13.23
N LEU A 85 5.80 21.29 -14.44
CA LEU A 85 6.75 21.61 -15.53
C LEU A 85 6.66 23.07 -16.01
N THR A 86 5.57 23.78 -15.71
CA THR A 86 5.39 25.20 -16.04
C THR A 86 5.86 26.13 -14.92
N GLY A 87 6.28 25.56 -13.79
CA GLY A 87 6.66 26.31 -12.60
C GLY A 87 5.49 26.64 -11.67
N TRP A 88 4.27 26.21 -12.00
CA TRP A 88 3.07 26.48 -11.21
C TRP A 88 2.97 25.52 -10.01
N MET A 89 2.50 26.02 -8.86
CA MET A 89 2.35 25.25 -7.64
C MET A 89 0.94 24.65 -7.54
N SER A 90 0.80 23.36 -7.81
CA SER A 90 -0.48 22.64 -7.75
C SER A 90 -0.33 21.27 -7.08
N LEU A 91 -1.44 20.62 -6.75
CA LEU A 91 -1.39 19.22 -6.31
C LEU A 91 -0.83 18.34 -7.43
N SER A 92 0.02 17.38 -7.06
CA SER A 92 0.63 16.41 -7.97
C SER A 92 -0.39 15.79 -8.92
N ARG A 93 -0.09 15.64 -10.22
CA ARG A 93 -1.08 15.04 -11.16
C ARG A 93 -1.47 13.61 -10.79
N LYS A 94 -0.52 12.84 -10.27
CA LYS A 94 -0.72 11.46 -9.81
C LYS A 94 -0.58 11.40 -8.29
N PRO A 95 -1.42 10.63 -7.59
CA PRO A 95 -1.24 10.39 -6.18
C PRO A 95 -0.08 9.44 -5.93
N GLN A 96 0.60 9.63 -4.79
CA GLN A 96 1.32 8.56 -4.13
C GLN A 96 0.31 7.58 -3.53
N VAL A 97 0.42 6.30 -3.86
CA VAL A 97 -0.52 5.28 -3.41
C VAL A 97 0.18 4.31 -2.46
N THR A 98 -0.46 4.03 -1.33
CA THR A 98 -0.11 2.92 -0.44
C THR A 98 -1.26 1.94 -0.40
N TRP A 99 -0.97 0.68 -0.68
CA TRP A 99 -1.89 -0.46 -0.60
C TRP A 99 -1.66 -1.22 0.71
N TYR A 100 -2.75 -1.76 1.23
CA TYR A 100 -2.77 -2.52 2.49
C TYR A 100 -3.45 -3.86 2.25
N GLY A 101 -2.71 -4.95 2.48
CA GLY A 101 -3.20 -6.33 2.39
C GLY A 101 -3.49 -6.90 3.78
N TRP A 102 -4.59 -7.62 3.91
CA TRP A 102 -5.11 -8.13 5.17
C TRP A 102 -5.31 -9.63 5.13
N ASP A 103 -5.06 -10.30 6.27
CA ASP A 103 -5.45 -11.68 6.55
C ASP A 103 -6.29 -11.68 7.85
N GLY A 104 -7.60 -11.86 7.73
CA GLY A 104 -8.52 -11.52 8.83
C GLY A 104 -8.27 -10.08 9.30
N ASP A 105 -8.07 -9.87 10.60
CA ASP A 105 -7.80 -8.55 11.16
C ASP A 105 -6.31 -8.16 11.15
N ARG A 106 -5.44 -8.99 10.55
CA ARG A 106 -3.99 -8.79 10.56
C ARG A 106 -3.55 -8.06 9.29
N LEU A 107 -2.84 -6.95 9.46
CA LEU A 107 -2.24 -6.23 8.34
C LEU A 107 -0.97 -6.97 7.90
N THR A 108 -1.07 -7.74 6.82
CA THR A 108 0.04 -8.60 6.36
C THR A 108 0.91 -7.93 5.31
N THR A 109 0.39 -6.96 4.56
CA THR A 109 1.15 -6.29 3.50
C THR A 109 0.94 -4.78 3.52
N ILE A 110 2.03 -4.02 3.41
CA ILE A 110 2.01 -2.59 3.11
C ILE A 110 2.86 -2.39 1.87
N GLN A 111 2.30 -1.83 0.80
CA GLN A 111 3.04 -1.62 -0.44
C GLN A 111 2.84 -0.21 -0.96
N ASN A 112 3.93 0.47 -1.29
CA ASN A 112 3.93 1.71 -2.05
C ASN A 112 4.84 1.57 -3.28
N ASP A 113 5.10 2.68 -3.95
CA ASP A 113 5.97 2.77 -5.13
C ASP A 113 7.44 2.42 -4.84
N ARG A 114 7.87 2.51 -3.57
CA ARG A 114 9.26 2.32 -3.15
C ARG A 114 9.51 0.95 -2.52
N SER A 115 8.63 0.51 -1.63
CA SER A 115 8.79 -0.75 -0.90
C SER A 115 7.48 -1.50 -0.70
N ARG A 116 7.62 -2.82 -0.53
CA ARG A 116 6.63 -3.72 0.02
C ARG A 116 7.18 -4.28 1.33
N ILE A 117 6.37 -4.15 2.37
CA ILE A 117 6.60 -4.76 3.67
C ILE A 117 5.59 -5.88 3.80
N GLN A 118 6.05 -7.09 4.11
CA GLN A 118 5.21 -8.22 4.47
C GLN A 118 5.49 -8.66 5.90
N THR A 119 4.43 -8.88 6.68
CA THR A 119 4.54 -9.38 8.05
C THR A 119 3.81 -10.72 8.15
N ILE A 120 4.54 -11.75 8.56
CA ILE A 120 4.00 -13.06 8.90
C ILE A 120 3.84 -13.07 10.42
N TYR A 121 2.65 -13.45 10.88
CA TYR A 121 2.32 -13.52 12.29
C TYR A 121 2.38 -14.96 12.80
N GLN A 122 2.56 -15.12 14.10
CA GLN A 122 2.36 -16.41 14.75
C GLN A 122 0.91 -16.91 14.52
N PRO A 123 0.68 -18.24 14.51
CA PRO A 123 -0.67 -18.80 14.36
C PRO A 123 -1.64 -18.25 15.41
N GLY A 124 -2.81 -17.79 14.97
CA GLY A 124 -3.86 -17.27 15.87
C GLY A 124 -3.50 -16.01 16.67
N SER A 125 -2.41 -15.32 16.34
CA SER A 125 -1.88 -14.19 17.13
C SER A 125 -1.58 -12.97 16.27
N PHE A 126 -1.48 -11.82 16.93
CA PHE A 126 -0.98 -10.54 16.38
C PHE A 126 0.52 -10.34 16.62
N THR A 127 1.20 -11.31 17.23
CA THR A 127 2.65 -11.28 17.41
C THR A 127 3.35 -11.51 16.06
N PRO A 128 4.15 -10.55 15.56
CA PRO A 128 4.88 -10.74 14.31
C PRO A 128 5.98 -11.80 14.51
N LEU A 129 6.05 -12.75 13.59
CA LEU A 129 7.10 -13.77 13.52
C LEU A 129 8.24 -13.31 12.60
N ILE A 130 7.88 -12.83 11.41
CA ILE A 130 8.83 -12.35 10.39
C ILE A 130 8.30 -11.07 9.77
N ARG A 131 9.19 -10.10 9.53
CA ARG A 131 8.91 -8.91 8.72
C ARG A 131 9.93 -8.83 7.58
N VAL A 132 9.46 -8.95 6.36
CA VAL A 132 10.26 -8.82 5.13
C VAL A 132 9.99 -7.47 4.52
N GLU A 133 11.05 -6.74 4.15
CA GLU A 133 10.96 -5.49 3.42
C GLU A 133 11.73 -5.63 2.11
N THR A 134 11.05 -5.38 1.00
CA THR A 134 11.59 -5.55 -0.36
C THR A 134 11.33 -4.28 -1.14
N ALA A 135 12.32 -3.82 -1.92
CA ALA A 135 12.10 -2.68 -2.78
C ALA A 135 11.09 -3.05 -3.89
N THR A 136 10.14 -2.16 -4.19
CA THR A 136 9.13 -2.43 -5.22
C THR A 136 9.75 -2.61 -6.60
N GLY A 137 10.87 -1.92 -6.88
CA GLY A 137 11.67 -2.14 -8.09
C GLY A 137 12.28 -3.54 -8.17
N GLU A 138 12.61 -4.17 -7.04
CA GLU A 138 13.09 -5.57 -7.01
C GLU A 138 11.96 -6.55 -7.24
N LEU A 139 10.74 -6.28 -6.74
CA LEU A 139 9.56 -7.10 -7.05
C LEU A 139 9.29 -7.17 -8.56
N ALA A 140 9.47 -6.06 -9.28
CA ALA A 140 9.30 -6.04 -10.74
C ALA A 140 10.36 -6.89 -11.47
N ARG A 141 11.56 -7.02 -10.90
CA ARG A 141 12.61 -7.97 -11.37
C ARG A 141 12.32 -9.40 -10.94
N THR A 142 11.49 -9.56 -9.91
CA THR A 142 10.94 -10.84 -9.46
C THR A 142 9.70 -11.14 -10.30
N GLN A 143 9.82 -11.08 -11.63
CA GLN A 143 8.85 -11.69 -12.52
C GLN A 143 8.77 -13.17 -12.13
N ARG A 144 7.55 -13.73 -12.09
CA ARG A 144 7.30 -15.14 -11.74
C ARG A 144 8.21 -15.99 -12.64
N ARG A 145 9.30 -16.51 -12.07
CA ARG A 145 10.18 -17.44 -12.77
C ARG A 145 9.36 -18.70 -12.97
N SER A 146 9.34 -19.24 -14.18
CA SER A 146 8.66 -20.52 -14.39
C SER A 146 9.30 -21.59 -13.53
N LEU A 147 8.60 -22.71 -13.34
CA LEU A 147 9.17 -23.88 -12.69
C LEU A 147 10.47 -24.30 -13.38
N ALA A 148 10.51 -24.22 -14.72
CA ALA A 148 11.71 -24.47 -15.52
C ALA A 148 12.84 -23.49 -15.19
N ASP A 149 12.58 -22.18 -15.18
CA ASP A 149 13.58 -21.16 -14.86
C ASP A 149 14.18 -21.36 -13.47
N THR A 150 13.34 -21.75 -12.50
CA THR A 150 13.75 -21.98 -11.11
C THR A 150 14.68 -23.18 -11.02
N LEU A 151 14.31 -24.30 -11.65
CA LEU A 151 15.09 -25.54 -11.63
C LEU A 151 16.39 -25.42 -12.44
N GLN A 152 16.38 -24.69 -13.55
CA GLN A 152 17.58 -24.39 -14.33
C GLN A 152 18.60 -23.57 -13.54
N GLN A 153 18.16 -22.68 -12.66
CA GLN A 153 19.04 -21.87 -11.83
C GLN A 153 19.55 -22.61 -10.58
N SER A 154 18.84 -23.65 -10.12
CA SER A 154 19.25 -24.46 -8.97
C SER A 154 20.01 -25.74 -9.32
N GLY A 155 20.13 -26.07 -10.61
CA GLY A 155 20.48 -27.42 -11.07
C GLY A 155 21.97 -27.79 -11.08
N GLY A 156 22.90 -26.86 -10.88
CA GLY A 156 24.32 -27.17 -10.82
C GLY A 156 24.77 -27.49 -9.40
N GLU A 157 25.52 -28.59 -9.21
CA GLU A 157 26.14 -28.94 -7.91
C GLU A 157 27.04 -27.81 -7.37
N ASP A 158 27.55 -26.93 -8.24
CA ASP A 158 28.35 -25.75 -7.91
C ASP A 158 27.56 -24.42 -7.92
N GLY A 159 26.22 -24.47 -7.97
CA GLY A 159 25.36 -23.28 -8.11
C GLY A 159 25.37 -22.66 -9.53
N GLY A 160 25.85 -23.40 -10.53
CA GLY A 160 25.81 -23.00 -11.94
C GLY A 160 24.43 -23.19 -12.57
N SER A 161 24.08 -22.30 -13.51
CA SER A 161 22.85 -22.44 -14.32
C SER A 161 22.97 -23.63 -15.29
N VAL A 162 21.97 -24.50 -15.30
CA VAL A 162 21.84 -25.61 -16.26
C VAL A 162 20.85 -25.24 -17.36
N VAL A 163 21.14 -25.60 -18.61
CA VAL A 163 20.22 -25.41 -19.73
C VAL A 163 19.42 -26.69 -19.95
N PHE A 164 18.10 -26.63 -19.78
CA PHE A 164 17.23 -27.79 -20.03
C PHE A 164 16.91 -27.95 -21.51
N PRO A 165 16.73 -29.20 -22.01
CA PRO A 165 16.19 -29.44 -23.34
C PRO A 165 14.78 -28.84 -23.49
N PRO A 166 14.39 -28.35 -24.68
CA PRO A 166 13.08 -27.73 -24.90
C PRO A 166 11.88 -28.59 -24.48
N VAL A 167 11.99 -29.91 -24.66
CA VAL A 167 10.93 -30.87 -24.27
C VAL A 167 10.73 -30.86 -22.75
N LEU A 168 11.82 -30.81 -21.97
CA LEU A 168 11.74 -30.77 -20.50
C LEU A 168 11.12 -29.46 -20.02
N VAL A 169 11.46 -28.33 -20.65
CA VAL A 169 10.85 -27.01 -20.36
C VAL A 169 9.34 -27.06 -20.60
N GLN A 170 8.89 -27.61 -21.74
CA GLN A 170 7.46 -27.75 -22.05
C GLN A 170 6.71 -28.62 -21.03
N MET A 171 7.33 -29.70 -20.57
CA MET A 171 6.73 -30.57 -19.54
C MET A 171 6.60 -29.85 -18.19
N LEU A 172 7.61 -29.06 -17.82
CA LEU A 172 7.60 -28.25 -16.60
C LEU A 172 6.58 -27.11 -16.67
N ASP A 173 6.48 -26.41 -17.81
CA ASP A 173 5.48 -25.34 -18.02
C ASP A 173 4.05 -25.87 -17.97
N ARG A 174 3.82 -27.07 -18.54
CA ARG A 174 2.54 -27.77 -18.46
C ARG A 174 2.22 -28.15 -17.02
N LEU A 175 3.17 -28.74 -16.30
CA LEU A 175 2.99 -29.11 -14.89
C LEU A 175 2.69 -27.88 -14.02
N GLU A 176 3.43 -26.79 -14.23
CA GLU A 176 3.18 -25.51 -13.54
C GLU A 176 1.76 -24.99 -13.81
N SER A 177 1.31 -25.03 -15.07
CA SER A 177 -0.05 -24.63 -15.45
C SER A 177 -1.13 -25.52 -14.83
N GLU A 178 -0.87 -26.82 -14.69
CA GLU A 178 -1.78 -27.77 -14.03
C GLU A 178 -1.88 -27.48 -12.53
N ILE A 179 -0.74 -27.31 -11.84
CA ILE A 179 -0.69 -27.01 -10.40
C ILE A 179 -1.38 -25.68 -10.09
N LEU A 180 -1.16 -24.65 -10.91
CA LEU A 180 -1.82 -23.34 -10.75
C LEU A 180 -3.35 -23.41 -10.92
N ALA A 181 -3.85 -24.46 -11.58
CA ALA A 181 -5.27 -24.76 -11.73
C ALA A 181 -5.78 -25.82 -10.74
N ASP A 182 -5.00 -26.11 -9.68
CA ASP A 182 -5.30 -27.11 -8.63
C ASP A 182 -5.62 -28.51 -9.18
N ARG A 183 -4.86 -28.94 -10.19
CA ARG A 183 -5.00 -30.25 -10.85
C ARG A 183 -3.65 -30.81 -11.26
N VAL A 184 -3.57 -32.11 -11.53
CA VAL A 184 -2.40 -32.77 -12.13
C VAL A 184 -2.90 -33.87 -13.06
N SER A 185 -2.49 -33.85 -14.33
CA SER A 185 -2.91 -34.84 -15.32
C SER A 185 -2.23 -36.19 -15.11
N GLU A 186 -2.83 -37.27 -15.64
CA GLU A 186 -2.23 -38.61 -15.64
C GLU A 186 -0.88 -38.65 -16.37
N GLU A 187 -0.73 -37.86 -17.43
CA GLU A 187 0.54 -37.74 -18.16
C GLU A 187 1.61 -37.08 -17.28
N SER A 188 1.30 -35.99 -16.57
CA SER A 188 2.20 -35.39 -15.58
C SER A 188 2.52 -36.36 -14.43
N ARG A 189 1.55 -37.12 -13.93
CA ARG A 189 1.77 -38.13 -12.88
C ARG A 189 2.72 -39.25 -13.34
N ARG A 190 2.53 -39.77 -14.55
CA ARG A 190 3.41 -40.80 -15.13
C ARG A 190 4.82 -40.30 -15.35
N TRP A 191 4.96 -39.02 -15.71
CA TRP A 191 6.27 -38.41 -15.92
C TRP A 191 7.02 -38.16 -14.60
N LEU A 192 6.30 -37.82 -13.53
CA LEU A 192 6.87 -37.57 -12.20
C LEU A 192 7.16 -38.85 -11.39
N ALA A 193 6.65 -40.00 -11.83
CA ALA A 193 6.83 -41.31 -11.17
C ALA A 193 8.16 -41.96 -11.55
#